data_AF-A0A2E0JHE2-F1
#
_entry.id   AF-A0A2E0JHE2-F1
#
_cell.length_a   1.000
_cell.length_b   1.000
_cell.length_c   1.000
_cell.angle_alpha   90.00
_cell.angle_beta   90.00
_cell.angle_gamma   90.00
#
_symmetry.space_group_name_H-M   'P 1'
#
loop_
_entity.id
_entity.type
_entity.pdbx_description
1 polymer ?
#
loop_
_entity_poly.entity_id
_entity_poly.type
_entity_poly.pdbx_seq_one_letter_code
_entity_poly.pdbx_strand_id
1 'polypeptide(L)'
;MCNASFFNAIAKEKIMAQFTQPKTAKVTEVKPEDLPEEVRESVLAARDMLRSFGRMETSSVFLCGKAAAEIKALSPDQKDFARNCKNWLNISRRSAENAASVYANLGTFQERLLPLGLRQTVLYALAKAEPEQVEALLERCEAGAKLTVAQVNRVVKGDSVKSDTVSDSVGGLTSMRAVAALQFQELSKSFLSNLEEIAVDTHLLLQSHHDGKRVEKGRAKDLLVQKARLARTHLDLVLYVPTLSSGQASTEVAFAAVAEGRWLELREGFVRLSVPEAWPEAAEVGTWLEELLPQFEWALGDKRAAKAKASALRAQKLAAEKLSAKAKAARKPRRAPSPKSATNKTREEKRAELAAFMERTMDDILESQR
;
A
#
# COMPACT_ATOMS: atom_id res chain seq x y z
N MET A 1 45.63 60.93 -37.27
CA MET A 1 44.31 60.99 -36.62
C MET A 1 43.31 60.38 -37.60
N CYS A 2 43.08 59.07 -37.46
CA CYS A 2 42.38 58.25 -38.46
C CYS A 2 40.88 58.19 -38.14
N ASN A 3 40.06 58.53 -39.14
CA ASN A 3 38.62 58.68 -39.05
C ASN A 3 37.89 57.35 -38.78
N ALA A 4 37.17 57.31 -37.66
CA ALA A 4 36.33 56.20 -37.20
C ALA A 4 35.05 55.97 -38.04
N SER A 5 34.99 56.48 -39.28
CA SER A 5 33.81 56.41 -40.14
C SER A 5 33.91 55.33 -41.22
N PHE A 6 35.10 54.75 -41.45
CA PHE A 6 35.30 53.75 -42.52
C PHE A 6 35.05 52.30 -42.07
N PHE A 7 35.25 52.00 -40.77
CA PHE A 7 34.98 50.67 -40.21
C PHE A 7 33.48 50.36 -40.03
N ASN A 8 32.62 51.38 -39.99
CA ASN A 8 31.18 51.21 -39.79
C ASN A 8 30.39 50.90 -41.08
N ALA A 9 31.00 51.09 -42.26
CA ALA A 9 30.36 50.79 -43.55
C ALA A 9 30.61 49.35 -44.01
N ILE A 10 31.84 48.84 -43.86
CA ILE A 10 32.20 47.47 -44.27
C ILE A 10 31.58 46.41 -43.32
N ALA A 11 31.33 46.75 -42.06
CA ALA A 11 30.64 45.87 -41.11
C ALA A 11 29.12 45.75 -41.40
N LYS A 12 28.49 46.75 -42.02
CA LYS A 12 27.05 46.69 -42.37
C LYS A 12 26.77 45.92 -43.66
N GLU A 13 27.67 45.93 -44.63
CA GLU A 13 27.50 45.17 -45.88
C GLU A 13 27.75 43.66 -45.71
N LYS A 14 28.66 43.25 -44.81
CA LYS A 14 28.87 41.82 -44.51
C LYS A 14 27.82 41.21 -43.57
N ILE A 15 27.11 42.02 -42.77
CA ILE A 15 26.06 41.54 -41.85
C ILE A 15 24.67 41.53 -42.51
N MET A 16 24.43 42.34 -43.55
CA MET A 16 23.18 42.30 -44.32
C MET A 16 23.16 41.21 -45.41
N ALA A 17 24.30 40.67 -45.82
CA ALA A 17 24.38 39.62 -46.86
C ALA A 17 24.17 38.18 -46.36
N GLN A 18 24.01 37.96 -45.05
CA GLN A 18 23.73 36.62 -44.47
C GLN A 18 22.26 36.41 -44.07
N PHE A 19 21.39 37.41 -44.27
CA PHE A 19 19.94 37.31 -44.02
C PHE A 19 19.10 37.67 -45.26
N THR A 20 19.58 37.32 -46.45
CA THR A 20 18.68 37.22 -47.60
C THR A 20 17.92 35.90 -47.49
N GLN A 21 16.68 35.96 -47.01
CA GLN A 21 15.78 34.82 -47.06
C GLN A 21 15.65 34.34 -48.51
N PRO A 22 15.83 33.04 -48.80
CA PRO A 22 15.41 32.51 -50.08
C PRO A 22 13.89 32.68 -50.20
N LYS A 23 13.48 33.45 -51.21
CA LYS A 23 12.11 33.58 -51.70
C LYS A 23 11.44 32.21 -51.78
N THR A 24 10.34 32.05 -51.03
CA THR A 24 9.24 31.11 -51.29
C THR A 24 9.64 29.78 -51.92
N ALA A 25 10.38 28.94 -51.20
CA ALA A 25 10.29 27.51 -51.44
C ALA A 25 8.91 27.08 -50.95
N LYS A 26 8.08 26.51 -51.84
CA LYS A 26 6.91 25.73 -51.43
C LYS A 26 7.43 24.64 -50.48
N VAL A 27 7.22 24.81 -49.18
CA VAL A 27 7.62 23.84 -48.16
C VAL A 27 6.79 22.59 -48.38
N THR A 28 7.48 21.56 -48.84
CA THR A 28 6.98 20.24 -49.12
C THR A 28 6.30 19.68 -47.87
N GLU A 29 5.08 19.20 -48.05
CA GLU A 29 4.40 18.37 -47.08
C GLU A 29 5.28 17.14 -46.81
N VAL A 30 5.95 17.10 -45.65
CA VAL A 30 6.69 15.91 -45.22
C VAL A 30 5.64 14.86 -44.92
N LYS A 31 5.56 13.85 -45.79
CA LYS A 31 4.65 12.74 -45.56
C LYS A 31 5.20 11.91 -44.40
N PRO A 32 4.35 11.19 -43.64
CA PRO A 32 4.82 10.26 -42.61
C PRO A 32 5.84 9.23 -43.14
N GLU A 33 5.79 8.97 -44.45
CA GLU A 33 6.68 8.08 -45.20
C GLU A 33 8.14 8.57 -45.29
N ASP A 34 8.38 9.87 -45.11
CA ASP A 34 9.70 10.51 -45.23
C ASP A 34 10.37 10.76 -43.87
N LEU A 35 9.74 10.34 -42.76
CA LEU A 35 10.26 10.48 -41.41
C LEU A 35 11.33 9.43 -41.10
N PRO A 36 12.31 9.72 -40.22
CA PRO A 36 13.15 8.68 -39.63
C PRO A 36 12.29 7.54 -39.06
N GLU A 37 12.72 6.29 -39.25
CA GLU A 37 11.94 5.09 -38.93
C GLU A 37 11.42 5.10 -37.48
N GLU A 38 12.27 5.48 -36.52
CA GLU A 38 11.90 5.58 -35.10
C GLU A 38 10.79 6.61 -34.83
N VAL A 39 10.84 7.78 -35.49
CA VAL A 39 9.83 8.84 -35.32
C VAL A 39 8.52 8.43 -35.98
N ARG A 40 8.60 7.74 -37.12
CA ARG A 40 7.44 7.20 -37.81
C ARG A 40 6.70 6.17 -36.96
N GLU A 41 7.43 5.23 -36.36
CA GLU A 41 6.86 4.22 -35.47
C GLU A 41 6.18 4.85 -34.24
N SER A 42 6.85 5.80 -33.60
CA SER A 42 6.33 6.54 -32.45
C SER A 42 5.04 7.31 -32.78
N VAL A 43 5.01 7.99 -33.94
CA VAL A 43 3.84 8.72 -34.43
C VAL A 43 2.69 7.79 -34.78
N LEU A 44 2.96 6.65 -35.44
CA LEU A 44 1.93 5.66 -35.76
C LEU A 44 1.36 5.01 -34.49
N ALA A 45 2.22 4.62 -33.55
CA ALA A 45 1.79 4.04 -32.28
C ALA A 45 0.91 5.01 -31.47
N ALA A 46 1.30 6.29 -31.39
CA ALA A 46 0.50 7.33 -30.75
C ALA A 46 -0.84 7.55 -31.47
N ARG A 47 -0.84 7.56 -32.80
CA ARG A 47 -2.05 7.72 -33.62
C ARG A 47 -3.03 6.55 -33.47
N ASP A 48 -2.54 5.32 -33.46
CA ASP A 48 -3.38 4.13 -33.31
C ASP A 48 -4.00 4.08 -31.92
N MET A 49 -3.24 4.42 -30.88
CA MET A 49 -3.75 4.53 -29.50
C MET A 49 -4.77 5.67 -29.32
N LEU A 50 -4.59 6.80 -29.99
CA LEU A 50 -5.57 7.90 -30.00
C LEU A 50 -6.87 7.54 -30.72
N ARG A 51 -6.79 6.68 -31.74
CA ARG A 51 -7.96 6.24 -32.52
C ARG A 51 -8.72 5.13 -31.80
N SER A 52 -8.03 4.23 -31.11
CA SER A 52 -8.65 3.11 -30.39
C SER A 52 -9.39 3.55 -29.13
N PHE A 53 -8.89 4.59 -28.44
CA PHE A 53 -9.51 5.09 -27.22
C PHE A 53 -10.07 6.51 -27.41
N GLY A 54 -11.40 6.67 -27.28
CA GLY A 54 -12.05 7.98 -27.29
C GLY A 54 -11.69 8.89 -26.10
N ARG A 55 -10.89 8.40 -25.14
CA ARG A 55 -10.33 9.14 -23.99
C ARG A 55 -8.87 8.75 -23.82
N MET A 56 -7.98 9.73 -23.66
CA MET A 56 -6.57 9.46 -23.42
C MET A 56 -6.32 8.92 -22.01
N GLU A 57 -5.86 7.68 -21.93
CA GLU A 57 -5.29 7.09 -20.72
C GLU A 57 -3.88 7.62 -20.45
N THR A 58 -3.36 7.41 -19.24
CA THR A 58 -2.03 7.90 -18.84
C THR A 58 -0.94 7.43 -19.80
N SER A 59 -0.97 6.17 -20.22
CA SER A 59 -0.09 5.58 -21.24
C SER A 59 -0.17 6.31 -22.58
N SER A 60 -1.38 6.60 -23.06
CA SER A 60 -1.61 7.34 -24.30
C SER A 60 -1.04 8.76 -24.24
N VAL A 61 -1.11 9.43 -23.08
CA VAL A 61 -0.53 10.77 -22.90
C VAL A 61 0.99 10.75 -22.99
N PHE A 62 1.66 9.74 -22.41
CA PHE A 62 3.12 9.59 -22.50
C PHE A 62 3.57 9.26 -23.93
N LEU A 63 2.88 8.35 -24.62
CA LEU A 63 3.15 8.03 -26.02
C LEU A 63 2.95 9.25 -26.94
N CYS A 64 1.83 9.97 -26.77
CA CYS A 64 1.59 11.22 -27.48
C CYS A 64 2.66 12.27 -27.16
N GLY A 65 3.13 12.33 -25.91
CA GLY A 65 4.18 13.25 -25.49
C GLY A 65 5.53 12.97 -26.13
N LYS A 66 5.91 11.68 -26.21
CA LYS A 66 7.12 11.24 -26.93
C LYS A 66 7.05 11.61 -28.41
N ALA A 67 5.96 11.22 -29.09
CA ALA A 67 5.76 11.55 -30.50
C ALA A 67 5.74 13.08 -30.73
N ALA A 68 5.07 13.86 -29.87
CA ALA A 68 5.08 15.31 -29.97
C ALA A 68 6.47 15.92 -29.76
N ALA A 69 7.29 15.39 -28.87
CA ALA A 69 8.67 15.85 -28.67
C ALA A 69 9.55 15.58 -29.91
N GLU A 70 9.41 14.41 -30.53
CA GLU A 70 10.12 14.04 -31.76
C GLU A 70 9.68 14.89 -32.95
N ILE A 71 8.37 15.12 -33.12
CA ILE A 71 7.84 16.03 -34.14
C ILE A 71 8.40 17.44 -33.92
N LYS A 72 8.48 17.90 -32.67
CA LYS A 72 9.02 19.22 -32.32
C LYS A 72 10.50 19.34 -32.71
N ALA A 73 11.29 18.30 -32.52
CA ALA A 73 12.71 18.28 -32.89
C ALA A 73 12.92 18.38 -34.42
N LEU A 74 12.00 17.83 -35.21
CA LEU A 74 12.06 17.86 -36.68
C LEU A 74 11.41 19.10 -37.30
N SER A 75 10.65 19.86 -36.52
CA SER A 75 9.91 21.02 -37.03
C SER A 75 10.77 22.29 -36.91
N PRO A 76 11.12 22.95 -38.03
CA PRO A 76 12.01 24.12 -37.99
C PRO A 76 11.33 25.35 -37.37
N ASP A 77 10.00 25.44 -37.43
CA ASP A 77 9.23 26.50 -36.80
C ASP A 77 7.95 26.00 -36.10
N GLN A 78 7.31 26.89 -35.34
CA GLN A 78 6.09 26.56 -34.59
C GLN A 78 4.87 26.29 -35.49
N LYS A 79 4.86 26.81 -36.72
CA LYS A 79 3.75 26.61 -37.67
C LYS A 79 3.82 25.20 -38.26
N ASP A 80 5.01 24.75 -38.59
CA ASP A 80 5.31 23.41 -39.08
C ASP A 80 5.02 22.39 -37.98
N PHE A 81 5.41 22.67 -36.74
CA PHE A 81 5.05 21.83 -35.58
C PHE A 81 3.53 21.69 -35.43
N ALA A 82 2.79 22.81 -35.45
CA ALA A 82 1.34 22.79 -35.33
C ALA A 82 0.66 22.03 -36.47
N ARG A 83 1.17 22.19 -37.70
CA ARG A 83 0.68 21.50 -38.89
C ARG A 83 0.95 19.99 -38.79
N ASN A 84 2.17 19.59 -38.43
CA ASN A 84 2.57 18.19 -38.31
C ASN A 84 1.80 17.47 -37.20
N CYS A 85 1.62 18.08 -36.01
CA CYS A 85 0.80 17.51 -34.95
C CYS A 85 -0.68 17.37 -35.35
N LYS A 86 -1.23 18.33 -36.09
CA LYS A 86 -2.61 18.24 -36.59
C LYS A 86 -2.74 17.12 -37.63
N ASN A 87 -1.80 17.02 -38.57
CA ASN A 87 -1.87 16.07 -39.67
C ASN A 87 -1.58 14.64 -39.22
N TRP A 88 -0.60 14.44 -38.33
CA TRP A 88 -0.12 13.11 -37.95
C TRP A 88 -0.79 12.56 -36.69
N LEU A 89 -1.02 13.41 -35.68
CA LEU A 89 -1.60 13.00 -34.39
C LEU A 89 -3.05 13.44 -34.21
N ASN A 90 -3.60 14.28 -35.09
CA ASN A 90 -4.96 14.84 -34.98
C ASN A 90 -5.21 15.60 -33.65
N ILE A 91 -4.19 16.26 -33.12
CA ILE A 91 -4.29 17.06 -31.90
C ILE A 91 -3.92 18.53 -32.16
N SER A 92 -4.42 19.43 -31.31
CA SER A 92 -4.04 20.84 -31.38
C SER A 92 -2.59 21.06 -30.93
N ARG A 93 -1.96 22.13 -31.43
CA ARG A 93 -0.62 22.57 -31.01
C ARG A 93 -0.47 22.60 -29.49
N ARG A 94 -1.43 23.23 -28.80
CA ARG A 94 -1.42 23.38 -27.34
C ARG A 94 -1.48 22.02 -26.63
N SER A 95 -2.26 21.09 -27.15
CA SER A 95 -2.33 19.73 -26.59
C SER A 95 -1.02 18.97 -26.79
N ALA A 96 -0.38 19.13 -27.95
CA ALA A 96 0.92 18.54 -28.23
C ALA A 96 2.03 19.12 -27.34
N GLU A 97 2.06 20.44 -27.14
CA GLU A 97 2.99 21.11 -26.22
C GLU A 97 2.83 20.61 -24.78
N ASN A 98 1.59 20.48 -24.30
CA ASN A 98 1.33 19.97 -22.97
C ASN A 98 1.71 18.48 -22.81
N ALA A 99 1.43 17.65 -23.82
CA ALA A 99 1.82 16.23 -23.80
C ALA A 99 3.35 16.08 -23.83
N ALA A 100 4.05 16.87 -24.64
CA ALA A 100 5.51 16.89 -24.67
C ALA A 100 6.11 17.32 -23.32
N SER A 101 5.48 18.30 -22.64
CA SER A 101 5.87 18.69 -21.28
C SER A 101 5.66 17.59 -20.25
N VAL A 102 4.61 16.78 -20.38
CA VAL A 102 4.40 15.59 -19.52
C VAL A 102 5.52 14.59 -19.73
N TYR A 103 5.86 14.28 -20.98
CA TYR A 103 6.93 13.34 -21.29
C TYR A 103 8.29 13.83 -20.76
N ALA A 104 8.62 15.11 -20.97
CA ALA A 104 9.89 15.69 -20.54
C ALA A 104 10.02 15.79 -19.01
N ASN A 105 8.98 16.26 -18.31
CA ASN A 105 9.08 16.60 -16.89
C ASN A 105 8.64 15.46 -15.96
N LEU A 106 7.78 14.55 -16.44
CA LEU A 106 7.25 13.43 -15.65
C LEU A 106 7.76 12.06 -16.10
N GLY A 107 8.67 12.00 -17.09
CA GLY A 107 9.22 10.75 -17.61
C GLY A 107 9.87 9.87 -16.54
N THR A 108 10.56 10.48 -15.56
CA THR A 108 11.17 9.76 -14.43
C THR A 108 10.15 9.12 -13.48
N PHE A 109 8.91 9.63 -13.47
CA PHE A 109 7.81 9.13 -12.63
C PHE A 109 6.83 8.23 -13.40
N GLN A 110 7.12 7.91 -14.67
CA GLN A 110 6.19 7.22 -15.56
C GLN A 110 5.72 5.88 -14.99
N GLU A 111 6.62 5.06 -14.45
CA GLU A 111 6.27 3.74 -13.88
C GLU A 111 5.29 3.83 -12.71
N ARG A 112 5.37 4.91 -11.92
CA ARG A 112 4.45 5.17 -10.80
C ARG A 112 3.14 5.80 -11.26
N LEU A 113 3.17 6.62 -12.32
CA LEU A 113 2.00 7.30 -12.85
C LEU A 113 1.07 6.38 -13.65
N LEU A 114 1.62 5.42 -14.40
CA LEU A 114 0.85 4.47 -15.21
C LEU A 114 -0.23 3.69 -14.40
N PRO A 115 0.09 3.05 -13.26
CA PRO A 115 -0.91 2.31 -12.48
C PRO A 115 -1.96 3.21 -11.81
N LEU A 116 -1.67 4.51 -11.63
CA LEU A 116 -2.60 5.46 -11.01
C LEU A 116 -3.72 5.92 -11.95
N GLY A 117 -3.59 5.72 -13.26
CA GLY A 117 -4.66 6.01 -14.24
C GLY A 117 -5.13 7.47 -14.22
N LEU A 118 -4.21 8.42 -14.03
CA LEU A 118 -4.55 9.84 -13.92
C LEU A 118 -5.09 10.41 -15.24
N ARG A 119 -6.06 11.32 -15.12
CA ARG A 119 -6.64 12.04 -16.26
C ARG A 119 -5.59 12.95 -16.93
N GLN A 120 -5.66 13.07 -18.24
CA GLN A 120 -4.81 13.95 -19.06
C GLN A 120 -4.67 15.38 -18.51
N THR A 121 -5.77 16.00 -18.07
CA THR A 121 -5.74 17.37 -17.54
C THR A 121 -4.99 17.50 -16.21
N VAL A 122 -4.95 16.43 -15.40
CA VAL A 122 -4.18 16.38 -14.16
C VAL A 122 -2.70 16.23 -14.48
N LEU A 123 -2.34 15.37 -15.44
CA LEU A 123 -0.96 15.22 -15.92
C LEU A 123 -0.41 16.55 -16.46
N TYR A 124 -1.23 17.32 -17.18
CA TYR A 124 -0.83 18.65 -17.69
C TYR A 124 -0.61 19.69 -16.60
N ALA A 125 -1.33 19.59 -15.49
CA ALA A 125 -1.09 20.45 -14.34
C ALA A 125 0.17 19.99 -13.58
N LEU A 126 0.34 18.68 -13.43
CA LEU A 126 1.44 18.06 -12.70
C LEU A 126 2.78 18.30 -13.41
N ALA A 127 2.80 18.35 -14.74
CA ALA A 127 4.00 18.66 -15.52
C ALA A 127 4.58 20.06 -15.27
N LYS A 128 3.84 20.94 -14.58
CA LYS A 128 4.30 22.28 -14.18
C LYS A 128 4.83 22.34 -12.75
N ALA A 129 4.72 21.23 -12.01
CA ALA A 129 5.18 21.13 -10.64
C ALA A 129 6.67 20.83 -10.59
N GLU A 130 7.32 21.29 -9.53
CA GLU A 130 8.70 20.90 -9.24
C GLU A 130 8.77 19.41 -8.85
N PRO A 131 9.89 18.71 -9.08
CA PRO A 131 10.01 17.28 -8.81
C PRO A 131 9.62 16.88 -7.37
N GLU A 132 9.97 17.71 -6.37
CA GLU A 132 9.61 17.49 -4.97
C GLU A 132 8.10 17.56 -4.73
N GLN A 133 7.41 18.47 -5.45
CA GLN A 133 5.96 18.61 -5.38
C GLN A 133 5.26 17.43 -6.06
N VAL A 134 5.84 16.93 -7.16
CA VAL A 134 5.35 15.72 -7.85
C VAL A 134 5.45 14.51 -6.91
N GLU A 135 6.57 14.34 -6.22
CA GLU A 135 6.75 13.27 -5.24
C GLU A 135 5.69 13.30 -4.13
N ALA A 136 5.50 14.46 -3.50
CA ALA A 136 4.49 14.61 -2.45
C ALA A 136 3.05 14.35 -2.95
N LEU A 137 2.75 14.70 -4.20
CA LEU A 137 1.44 14.43 -4.81
C LEU A 137 1.27 12.94 -5.18
N LEU A 138 2.35 12.28 -5.60
CA LEU A 138 2.36 10.85 -5.92
C LEU A 138 2.15 9.99 -4.68
N GLU A 139 2.86 10.26 -3.59
CA GLU A 139 2.68 9.55 -2.31
C GLU A 139 1.21 9.58 -1.86
N ARG A 140 0.52 10.73 -2.05
CA ARG A 140 -0.91 10.86 -1.76
C ARG A 140 -1.78 10.00 -2.67
N CYS A 141 -1.48 9.96 -3.97
CA CYS A 141 -2.20 9.11 -4.91
C CYS A 141 -1.99 7.62 -4.64
N GLU A 142 -0.78 7.22 -4.28
CA GLU A 142 -0.44 5.84 -3.88
C GLU A 142 -1.14 5.44 -2.57
N ALA A 143 -1.37 6.41 -1.67
CA ALA A 143 -2.22 6.25 -0.50
C ALA A 143 -3.75 6.24 -0.82
N GLY A 144 -4.14 6.31 -2.10
CA GLY A 144 -5.54 6.20 -2.55
C GLY A 144 -6.27 7.54 -2.74
N ALA A 145 -5.59 8.68 -2.60
CA ALA A 145 -6.21 9.99 -2.83
C ALA A 145 -6.43 10.27 -4.32
N LYS A 146 -7.62 10.79 -4.67
CA LYS A 146 -7.90 11.26 -6.04
C LYS A 146 -7.35 12.66 -6.25
N LEU A 147 -6.40 12.79 -7.18
CA LEU A 147 -5.83 14.09 -7.56
C LEU A 147 -6.78 14.87 -8.49
N THR A 148 -7.07 16.12 -8.13
CA THR A 148 -7.78 17.07 -9.00
C THR A 148 -6.85 18.17 -9.50
N VAL A 149 -7.16 18.77 -10.66
CA VAL A 149 -6.39 19.90 -11.23
C VAL A 149 -6.28 21.06 -10.23
N ALA A 150 -7.32 21.32 -9.44
CA ALA A 150 -7.34 22.37 -8.43
C ALA A 150 -6.39 22.09 -7.25
N GLN A 151 -6.22 20.82 -6.86
CA GLN A 151 -5.26 20.43 -5.82
C GLN A 151 -3.82 20.56 -6.33
N VAL A 152 -3.55 20.08 -7.55
CA VAL A 152 -2.21 20.22 -8.16
C VAL A 152 -1.84 21.70 -8.27
N ASN A 153 -2.74 22.54 -8.80
CA ASN A 153 -2.47 23.96 -8.95
C ASN A 153 -2.27 24.70 -7.61
N ARG A 154 -2.81 24.20 -6.49
CA ARG A 154 -2.53 24.77 -5.15
C ARG A 154 -1.11 24.47 -4.72
N VAL A 155 -0.70 23.20 -4.83
CA VAL A 155 0.66 22.79 -4.49
C VAL A 155 1.70 23.48 -5.37
N VAL A 156 1.45 23.56 -6.68
CA VAL A 156 2.32 24.29 -7.64
C VAL A 156 2.46 25.77 -7.30
N LYS A 157 1.44 26.39 -6.69
CA LYS A 157 1.47 27.80 -6.26
C LYS A 157 2.15 28.04 -4.91
N GLY A 158 2.69 27.00 -4.27
CA GLY A 158 3.41 27.12 -3.01
C GLY A 158 2.55 26.99 -1.76
N ASP A 159 1.27 26.60 -1.88
CA ASP A 159 0.52 26.15 -0.70
C ASP A 159 1.13 24.82 -0.23
N SER A 160 1.49 24.75 1.06
CA SER A 160 1.96 23.49 1.64
C SER A 160 0.93 22.40 1.43
N VAL A 161 1.42 21.19 1.17
CA VAL A 161 0.60 19.99 1.04
C VAL A 161 0.01 19.68 2.42
N LYS A 162 -1.03 20.41 2.81
CA LYS A 162 -1.87 20.00 3.92
C LYS A 162 -2.49 18.68 3.48
N SER A 163 -2.26 17.62 4.25
CA SER A 163 -3.13 16.47 4.22
C SER A 163 -4.54 17.02 4.19
N ASP A 164 -5.38 16.55 3.27
CA ASP A 164 -6.81 16.74 3.43
C ASP A 164 -7.19 15.88 4.64
N THR A 165 -6.85 16.35 5.84
CA THR A 165 -7.55 16.00 7.07
C THR A 165 -8.98 16.34 6.73
N VAL A 166 -9.84 15.33 6.70
CA VAL A 166 -11.27 15.54 6.52
C VAL A 166 -11.66 16.61 7.52
N SER A 167 -12.05 17.78 7.01
CA SER A 167 -12.49 18.86 7.89
C SER A 167 -13.82 18.40 8.46
N ASP A 168 -13.84 18.04 9.74
CA ASP A 168 -15.03 17.59 10.49
C ASP A 168 -16.19 18.63 10.49
N SER A 169 -15.93 19.81 9.94
CA SER A 169 -16.80 20.99 9.91
C SER A 169 -17.43 21.31 8.55
N VAL A 170 -17.17 20.53 7.48
CA VAL A 170 -17.76 20.78 6.15
C VAL A 170 -18.76 19.68 5.81
N GLY A 171 -20.05 20.01 5.73
CA GLY A 171 -21.09 19.08 5.27
C GLY A 171 -21.11 18.87 3.74
N GLY A 172 -21.86 17.86 3.28
CA GLY A 172 -22.14 17.62 1.86
C GLY A 172 -21.51 16.35 1.28
N LEU A 173 -21.86 16.05 0.03
CA LEU A 173 -21.51 14.79 -0.63
C LEU A 173 -19.99 14.57 -0.76
N THR A 174 -19.22 15.64 -0.89
CA THR A 174 -17.76 15.57 -1.00
C THR A 174 -17.12 15.15 0.33
N SER A 175 -17.52 15.73 1.46
CA SER A 175 -16.99 15.35 2.77
C SER A 175 -17.48 13.96 3.20
N MET A 176 -18.74 13.62 2.92
CA MET A 176 -19.26 12.26 3.14
C MET A 176 -18.44 11.20 2.40
N ARG A 177 -18.08 11.45 1.13
CA ARG A 177 -17.21 10.54 0.36
C ARG A 177 -15.81 10.44 0.95
N ALA A 178 -15.27 11.54 1.50
CA ALA A 178 -13.96 11.55 2.13
C ALA A 178 -13.97 10.74 3.44
N VAL A 179 -14.99 10.92 4.28
CA VAL A 179 -15.20 10.09 5.49
C VAL A 179 -15.36 8.62 5.12
N ALA A 180 -16.18 8.30 4.11
CA ALA A 180 -16.38 6.93 3.66
C ALA A 180 -15.07 6.28 3.16
N ALA A 181 -14.20 7.05 2.49
CA ALA A 181 -12.89 6.57 2.06
C ALA A 181 -11.98 6.26 3.27
N LEU A 182 -11.94 7.13 4.28
CA LEU A 182 -11.20 6.87 5.52
C LEU A 182 -11.74 5.64 6.26
N GLN A 183 -13.06 5.53 6.39
CA GLN A 183 -13.71 4.37 7.00
C GLN A 183 -13.33 3.09 6.25
N PHE A 184 -13.39 3.11 4.92
CA PHE A 184 -13.01 1.95 4.11
C PHE A 184 -11.53 1.57 4.28
N GLN A 185 -10.64 2.55 4.39
CA GLN A 185 -9.20 2.32 4.62
C GLN A 185 -8.96 1.63 5.97
N GLU A 186 -9.53 2.15 7.05
CA GLU A 186 -9.38 1.57 8.40
C GLU A 186 -10.05 0.20 8.50
N LEU A 187 -11.24 0.06 7.91
CA LEU A 187 -11.96 -1.22 7.85
C LEU A 187 -11.15 -2.27 7.09
N SER A 188 -10.58 -1.92 5.93
CA SER A 188 -9.77 -2.84 5.12
C SER A 188 -8.53 -3.31 5.86
N LYS A 189 -7.84 -2.41 6.57
CA LYS A 189 -6.66 -2.73 7.37
C LYS A 189 -7.01 -3.67 8.52
N SER A 190 -8.04 -3.33 9.29
CA SER A 190 -8.52 -4.13 10.42
C SER A 190 -9.01 -5.50 9.95
N PHE A 191 -9.79 -5.55 8.87
CA PHE A 191 -10.28 -6.78 8.26
C PHE A 191 -9.15 -7.70 7.83
N LEU A 192 -8.18 -7.20 7.05
CA LEU A 192 -7.07 -8.02 6.56
C LEU A 192 -6.20 -8.55 7.71
N SER A 193 -5.90 -7.71 8.71
CA SER A 193 -5.15 -8.16 9.90
C SER A 193 -5.87 -9.28 10.64
N ASN A 194 -7.17 -9.09 10.90
CA ASN A 194 -7.99 -10.08 11.59
C ASN A 194 -8.15 -11.38 10.77
N LEU A 195 -8.26 -11.27 9.44
CA LEU A 195 -8.32 -12.43 8.54
C LEU A 195 -7.00 -13.20 8.49
N GLU A 196 -5.85 -12.50 8.48
CA GLU A 196 -4.53 -13.13 8.59
C GLU A 196 -4.44 -13.95 9.88
N GLU A 197 -4.91 -13.41 11.00
CA GLU A 197 -4.94 -14.12 12.28
C GLU A 197 -5.86 -15.34 12.26
N ILE A 198 -7.08 -15.22 11.72
CA ILE A 198 -8.00 -16.36 11.55
C ILE A 198 -7.31 -17.46 10.74
N ALA A 199 -6.70 -17.14 9.61
CA ALA A 199 -6.02 -18.13 8.77
C ALA A 199 -4.84 -18.80 9.52
N VAL A 200 -4.04 -18.03 10.26
CA VAL A 200 -2.96 -18.57 11.11
C VAL A 200 -3.52 -19.54 12.14
N ASP A 201 -4.55 -19.14 12.90
CA ASP A 201 -5.15 -19.95 13.95
C ASP A 201 -5.82 -21.21 13.39
N THR A 202 -6.49 -21.11 12.23
CA THR A 202 -7.07 -22.26 11.53
C THR A 202 -6.00 -23.27 11.11
N HIS A 203 -4.89 -22.84 10.50
CA HIS A 203 -3.77 -23.74 10.21
C HIS A 203 -3.21 -24.41 11.47
N LEU A 204 -3.15 -23.65 12.57
CA LEU A 204 -2.66 -24.11 13.87
C LEU A 204 -3.54 -25.21 14.45
N LEU A 205 -4.87 -25.08 14.30
CA LEU A 205 -5.86 -26.06 14.74
C LEU A 205 -5.85 -27.30 13.85
N LEU A 206 -5.77 -27.12 12.53
CA LEU A 206 -5.79 -28.19 11.53
C LEU A 206 -4.57 -29.11 11.59
N GLN A 207 -3.50 -28.69 12.22
CA GLN A 207 -2.37 -29.56 12.50
C GLN A 207 -2.73 -30.84 13.24
N SER A 208 -3.47 -30.70 14.35
CA SER A 208 -3.90 -31.85 15.12
C SER A 208 -4.69 -32.80 14.23
N HIS A 209 -5.52 -32.25 13.34
CA HIS A 209 -6.28 -33.02 12.37
C HIS A 209 -5.39 -33.77 11.37
N HIS A 210 -4.40 -33.10 10.78
CA HIS A 210 -3.44 -33.72 9.87
C HIS A 210 -2.54 -34.77 10.56
N ASP A 211 -2.27 -34.63 11.86
CA ASP A 211 -1.58 -35.62 12.70
C ASP A 211 -2.48 -36.81 13.11
N GLY A 212 -3.72 -36.87 12.61
CA GLY A 212 -4.71 -37.90 12.95
C GLY A 212 -5.37 -37.73 14.32
N LYS A 213 -5.18 -36.57 14.97
CA LYS A 213 -5.79 -36.21 16.26
C LYS A 213 -7.03 -35.34 16.05
N ARG A 214 -7.93 -35.33 17.04
CA ARG A 214 -9.10 -34.44 17.01
C ARG A 214 -8.69 -33.00 17.27
N VAL A 215 -9.37 -32.06 16.61
CA VAL A 215 -9.28 -30.64 16.95
C VAL A 215 -10.01 -30.39 18.27
N GLU A 216 -9.37 -29.66 19.17
CA GLU A 216 -9.97 -29.29 20.45
C GLU A 216 -11.04 -28.20 20.23
N LYS A 217 -12.32 -28.59 20.24
CA LYS A 217 -13.46 -27.69 19.96
C LYS A 217 -13.49 -26.45 20.89
N GLY A 218 -13.13 -26.60 22.17
CA GLY A 218 -13.07 -25.47 23.11
C GLY A 218 -12.03 -24.43 22.70
N ARG A 219 -10.78 -24.86 22.50
CA ARG A 219 -9.69 -24.00 22.01
C ARG A 219 -10.01 -23.35 20.66
N ALA A 220 -10.62 -24.10 19.74
CA ALA A 220 -11.01 -23.56 18.44
C ALA A 220 -12.04 -22.42 18.58
N LYS A 221 -13.01 -22.55 19.50
CA LYS A 221 -13.97 -21.48 19.80
C LYS A 221 -13.28 -20.24 20.34
N ASP A 222 -12.38 -20.40 21.30
CA ASP A 222 -11.67 -19.29 21.94
C ASP A 222 -10.83 -18.47 20.94
N LEU A 223 -10.22 -19.14 19.96
CA LEU A 223 -9.41 -18.49 18.94
C LEU A 223 -10.23 -17.84 17.83
N LEU A 224 -11.29 -18.51 17.35
CA LEU A 224 -11.91 -18.13 16.08
C LEU A 224 -13.20 -17.34 16.20
N VAL A 225 -14.02 -17.55 17.24
CA VAL A 225 -15.41 -17.04 17.27
C VAL A 225 -15.47 -15.51 17.27
N GLN A 226 -14.70 -14.86 18.15
CA GLN A 226 -14.70 -13.39 18.24
C GLN A 226 -14.08 -12.77 16.98
N LYS A 227 -13.01 -13.36 16.45
CA LYS A 227 -12.38 -12.90 15.21
C LYS A 227 -13.33 -13.03 14.03
N ALA A 228 -14.06 -14.14 13.92
CA ALA A 228 -15.05 -14.36 12.88
C ALA A 228 -16.21 -13.36 12.97
N ARG A 229 -16.70 -13.06 14.18
CA ARG A 229 -17.71 -12.00 14.40
C ARG A 229 -17.22 -10.65 13.90
N LEU A 230 -16.00 -10.27 14.26
CA LEU A 230 -15.40 -9.02 13.81
C LEU A 230 -15.22 -8.98 12.28
N ALA A 231 -14.72 -10.06 11.68
CA ALA A 231 -14.55 -10.18 10.23
C ALA A 231 -15.89 -10.08 9.49
N ARG A 232 -16.93 -10.76 10.00
CA ARG A 232 -18.30 -10.66 9.49
C ARG A 232 -18.80 -9.22 9.54
N THR A 233 -18.68 -8.54 10.68
CA THR A 233 -19.14 -7.15 10.83
C THR A 233 -18.45 -6.22 9.83
N HIS A 234 -17.14 -6.40 9.59
CA HIS A 234 -16.44 -5.64 8.56
C HIS A 234 -17.00 -5.90 7.16
N LEU A 235 -17.28 -7.16 6.80
CA LEU A 235 -17.90 -7.49 5.52
C LEU A 235 -19.32 -6.96 5.40
N ASP A 236 -20.13 -7.04 6.45
CA ASP A 236 -21.51 -6.55 6.46
C ASP A 236 -21.57 -5.05 6.11
N LEU A 237 -20.62 -4.25 6.61
CA LEU A 237 -20.52 -2.80 6.35
C LEU A 237 -20.20 -2.45 4.88
N VAL A 238 -19.64 -3.38 4.09
CA VAL A 238 -19.27 -3.12 2.68
C VAL A 238 -20.11 -3.91 1.69
N LEU A 239 -20.67 -5.06 2.09
CA LEU A 239 -21.44 -5.94 1.22
C LEU A 239 -22.93 -5.62 1.22
N TYR A 240 -23.46 -4.91 2.21
CA TYR A 240 -24.89 -4.60 2.28
C TYR A 240 -25.15 -3.10 2.31
N VAL A 241 -26.23 -2.70 1.62
CA VAL A 241 -26.78 -1.35 1.70
C VAL A 241 -28.21 -1.40 2.23
N PRO A 242 -28.60 -0.43 3.08
CA PRO A 242 -29.97 -0.30 3.52
C PRO A 242 -30.86 0.06 2.32
N THR A 243 -32.02 -0.60 2.25
CA THR A 243 -33.04 -0.44 1.22
C THR A 243 -34.41 -0.35 1.88
N LEU A 244 -35.33 0.38 1.25
CA LEU A 244 -36.72 0.36 1.67
C LEU A 244 -37.36 -0.92 1.14
N SER A 245 -38.04 -1.67 2.01
CA SER A 245 -38.75 -2.86 1.60
C SER A 245 -39.86 -2.48 0.62
N SER A 246 -39.95 -3.15 -0.54
CA SER A 246 -40.84 -2.77 -1.64
C SER A 246 -42.34 -3.05 -1.40
N GLY A 247 -42.73 -3.32 -0.15
CA GLY A 247 -44.11 -3.50 0.27
C GLY A 247 -44.69 -2.22 0.86
N GLN A 248 -45.87 -1.80 0.41
CA GLN A 248 -46.54 -0.52 0.73
C GLN A 248 -46.86 -0.26 2.22
N ALA A 249 -46.44 -1.13 3.16
CA ALA A 249 -46.73 -1.00 4.58
C ALA A 249 -45.54 -1.31 5.51
N SER A 250 -44.34 -1.58 4.99
CA SER A 250 -43.20 -1.89 5.86
C SER A 250 -42.50 -0.62 6.33
N THR A 251 -42.50 -0.39 7.65
CA THR A 251 -41.65 0.63 8.31
C THR A 251 -40.22 0.14 8.53
N GLU A 252 -39.87 -1.03 8.01
CA GLU A 252 -38.58 -1.69 8.28
C GLU A 252 -37.57 -1.40 7.16
N VAL A 253 -36.32 -1.15 7.58
CA VAL A 253 -35.17 -1.03 6.68
C VAL A 253 -34.68 -2.45 6.37
N ALA A 254 -34.77 -2.83 5.09
CA ALA A 254 -34.18 -4.07 4.59
C ALA A 254 -32.71 -3.84 4.20
N PHE A 255 -31.92 -4.89 4.09
CA PHE A 255 -30.53 -4.81 3.63
C PHE A 255 -30.35 -5.66 2.37
N ALA A 256 -29.94 -5.02 1.29
CA ALA A 256 -29.66 -5.70 0.02
C ALA A 256 -28.15 -5.84 -0.17
N ALA A 257 -27.71 -7.02 -0.60
CA ALA A 257 -26.32 -7.23 -0.96
C ALA A 257 -25.98 -6.41 -2.22
N VAL A 258 -24.86 -5.69 -2.21
CA VAL A 258 -24.39 -4.91 -3.37
C VAL A 258 -23.58 -5.75 -4.36
N ALA A 259 -23.18 -6.95 -3.96
CA ALA A 259 -22.36 -7.85 -4.77
C ALA A 259 -22.74 -9.30 -4.50
N GLU A 260 -22.66 -10.13 -5.54
CA GLU A 260 -22.80 -11.59 -5.46
C GLU A 260 -21.43 -12.28 -5.51
N GLY A 261 -21.41 -13.60 -5.25
CA GLY A 261 -20.25 -14.46 -5.44
C GLY A 261 -19.40 -14.67 -4.18
N ARG A 262 -18.11 -14.94 -4.38
CA ARG A 262 -17.20 -15.49 -3.35
C ARG A 262 -17.06 -14.66 -2.07
N TRP A 263 -17.34 -13.36 -2.12
CA TRP A 263 -17.36 -12.51 -0.92
C TRP A 263 -18.56 -12.79 0.00
N LEU A 264 -19.73 -13.12 -0.56
CA LEU A 264 -20.87 -13.59 0.21
C LEU A 264 -20.62 -14.98 0.78
N GLU A 265 -19.99 -15.88 0.02
CA GLU A 265 -19.60 -17.20 0.53
C GLU A 265 -18.66 -17.10 1.74
N LEU A 266 -17.63 -16.25 1.64
CA LEU A 266 -16.72 -15.96 2.74
C LEU A 266 -17.46 -15.44 3.98
N ARG A 267 -18.43 -14.53 3.77
CA ARG A 267 -19.27 -14.00 4.83
C ARG A 267 -20.08 -15.11 5.50
N GLU A 268 -20.70 -16.01 4.73
CA GLU A 268 -21.42 -17.17 5.28
C GLU A 268 -20.48 -18.11 6.06
N GLY A 269 -19.23 -18.26 5.61
CA GLY A 269 -18.17 -18.91 6.39
C GLY A 269 -17.98 -18.29 7.77
N PHE A 270 -17.91 -16.95 7.85
CA PHE A 270 -17.83 -16.26 9.14
C PHE A 270 -19.12 -16.36 9.97
N VAL A 271 -20.31 -16.37 9.34
CA VAL A 271 -21.56 -16.63 10.05
C VAL A 271 -21.51 -17.98 10.76
N ARG A 272 -21.11 -19.04 10.04
CA ARG A 272 -20.96 -20.40 10.61
C ARG A 272 -19.93 -20.43 11.74
N LEU A 273 -18.79 -19.75 11.59
CA LEU A 273 -17.78 -19.64 12.66
C LEU A 273 -18.25 -18.83 13.86
N SER A 274 -19.12 -17.82 13.67
CA SER A 274 -19.52 -16.88 14.71
C SER A 274 -20.52 -17.41 15.75
N VAL A 275 -21.16 -18.55 15.46
CA VAL A 275 -22.22 -19.17 16.29
C VAL A 275 -21.75 -20.52 16.83
N PRO A 276 -21.13 -20.55 18.03
CA PRO A 276 -20.54 -21.76 18.61
C PRO A 276 -21.50 -22.94 18.79
N GLU A 277 -22.80 -22.66 18.87
CA GLU A 277 -23.89 -23.62 19.05
C GLU A 277 -24.20 -24.36 17.75
N ALA A 278 -23.95 -23.73 16.59
CA ALA A 278 -24.16 -24.31 15.27
C ALA A 278 -22.93 -25.08 14.75
N TRP A 279 -21.86 -25.18 15.55
CA TRP A 279 -20.64 -25.88 15.15
C TRP A 279 -20.85 -27.40 15.14
N PRO A 280 -20.27 -28.12 14.16
CA PRO A 280 -20.42 -29.56 14.03
C PRO A 280 -19.82 -30.31 15.22
N GLU A 281 -20.06 -31.61 15.29
CA GLU A 281 -19.58 -32.45 16.38
C GLU A 281 -18.05 -32.42 16.51
N ALA A 282 -17.53 -32.65 17.72
CA ALA A 282 -16.09 -32.47 17.99
C ALA A 282 -15.17 -33.32 17.09
N ALA A 283 -15.68 -34.43 16.54
CA ALA A 283 -14.94 -35.26 15.60
C ALA A 283 -14.83 -34.65 14.19
N GLU A 284 -15.78 -33.78 13.81
CA GLU A 284 -15.94 -33.23 12.45
C GLU A 284 -15.36 -31.81 12.32
N VAL A 285 -15.05 -31.14 13.44
CA VAL A 285 -14.50 -29.77 13.45
C VAL A 285 -13.24 -29.64 12.58
N GLY A 286 -12.40 -30.68 12.53
CA GLY A 286 -11.19 -30.68 11.68
C GLY A 286 -11.53 -30.54 10.21
N THR A 287 -12.29 -31.48 9.66
CA THR A 287 -12.73 -31.47 8.26
C THR A 287 -13.52 -30.21 7.91
N TRP A 288 -14.39 -29.77 8.82
CA TRP A 288 -15.14 -28.52 8.63
C TRP A 288 -14.25 -27.28 8.52
N LEU A 289 -13.17 -27.20 9.31
CA LEU A 289 -12.20 -26.10 9.20
C LEU A 289 -11.34 -26.21 7.92
N GLU A 290 -11.05 -27.42 7.42
CA GLU A 290 -10.38 -27.61 6.13
C GLU A 290 -11.21 -27.07 4.97
N GLU A 291 -12.53 -27.23 5.01
CA GLU A 291 -13.44 -26.69 3.99
C GLU A 291 -13.46 -25.16 3.95
N LEU A 292 -13.34 -24.51 5.13
CA LEU A 292 -13.40 -23.06 5.25
C LEU A 292 -12.08 -22.37 4.91
N LEU A 293 -10.95 -23.01 5.22
CA LEU A 293 -9.62 -22.43 5.06
C LEU A 293 -9.32 -21.89 3.64
N PRO A 294 -9.66 -22.59 2.54
CA PRO A 294 -9.45 -22.07 1.18
C PRO A 294 -10.16 -20.74 0.90
N GLN A 295 -11.29 -20.47 1.55
CA GLN A 295 -11.99 -19.19 1.41
C GLN A 295 -11.20 -18.06 2.08
N PHE A 296 -10.60 -18.32 3.26
CA PHE A 296 -9.75 -17.35 3.95
C PHE A 296 -8.47 -17.08 3.15
N GLU A 297 -7.83 -18.12 2.64
CA GLU A 297 -6.62 -18.00 1.81
C GLU A 297 -6.89 -17.23 0.51
N TRP A 298 -8.03 -17.50 -0.14
CA TRP A 298 -8.44 -16.74 -1.33
C TRP A 298 -8.62 -15.26 -1.03
N ALA A 299 -9.32 -14.92 0.06
CA ALA A 299 -9.58 -13.52 0.42
C ALA A 299 -8.31 -12.76 0.83
N LEU A 300 -7.30 -13.46 1.38
CA LEU A 300 -5.98 -12.90 1.67
C LEU A 300 -5.12 -12.70 0.42
N GLY A 301 -5.32 -13.53 -0.61
CA GLY A 301 -4.46 -13.66 -1.77
C GLY A 301 -3.15 -14.41 -1.47
N ASP A 302 -2.50 -14.92 -2.53
CA ASP A 302 -1.42 -15.91 -2.46
C ASP A 302 -0.29 -15.54 -1.49
N LYS A 303 0.19 -14.29 -1.54
CA LYS A 303 1.33 -13.83 -0.73
C LYS A 303 1.02 -13.86 0.77
N ARG A 304 -0.16 -13.36 1.17
CA ARG A 304 -0.56 -13.30 2.59
C ARG A 304 -0.99 -14.66 3.11
N ALA A 305 -1.68 -15.46 2.29
CA ALA A 305 -1.99 -16.84 2.60
C ALA A 305 -0.72 -17.66 2.88
N ALA A 306 0.28 -17.58 1.99
CA ALA A 306 1.57 -18.26 2.20
C ALA A 306 2.28 -17.79 3.48
N LYS A 307 2.23 -16.49 3.78
CA LYS A 307 2.79 -15.91 5.02
C LYS A 307 2.05 -16.44 6.26
N ALA A 308 0.72 -16.52 6.24
CA ALA A 308 -0.08 -17.04 7.34
C ALA A 308 0.28 -18.51 7.63
N LYS A 309 0.31 -19.34 6.59
CA LYS A 309 0.75 -20.74 6.68
C LYS A 309 2.17 -20.88 7.25
N ALA A 310 3.11 -20.07 6.77
CA ALA A 310 4.49 -20.07 7.29
C ALA A 310 4.56 -19.62 8.76
N SER A 311 3.73 -18.66 9.16
CA SER A 311 3.66 -18.15 10.54
C SER A 311 3.12 -19.20 11.49
N ALA A 312 2.07 -19.92 11.08
CA ALA A 312 1.57 -21.09 11.80
C ALA A 312 2.67 -22.14 11.96
N LEU A 313 3.36 -22.51 10.88
CA LEU A 313 4.46 -23.49 10.92
C LEU A 313 5.59 -23.10 11.89
N ARG A 314 5.95 -21.81 11.93
CA ARG A 314 6.95 -21.29 12.87
C ARG A 314 6.48 -21.36 14.32
N ALA A 315 5.23 -20.95 14.60
CA ALA A 315 4.66 -21.00 15.95
C ALA A 315 4.66 -22.42 16.52
N GLN A 316 4.43 -23.41 15.67
CA GLN A 316 4.42 -24.83 16.04
C GLN A 316 5.81 -25.35 16.37
N LYS A 317 6.80 -25.06 15.53
CA LYS A 317 8.20 -25.44 15.79
C LYS A 317 8.66 -24.89 17.15
N LEU A 318 8.36 -23.62 17.42
CA LEU A 318 8.65 -23.00 18.71
C LEU A 318 7.91 -23.67 19.88
N ALA A 319 6.65 -24.07 19.70
CA ALA A 319 5.89 -24.78 20.73
C ALA A 319 6.48 -26.19 21.00
N ALA A 320 6.85 -26.92 19.95
CA ALA A 320 7.48 -28.24 20.05
C ALA A 320 8.86 -28.17 20.72
N GLU A 321 9.67 -27.17 20.37
CA GLU A 321 10.96 -26.90 21.02
C GLU A 321 10.79 -26.63 22.51
N LYS A 322 9.83 -25.77 22.89
CA LYS A 322 9.50 -25.48 24.31
C LYS A 322 9.06 -26.73 25.07
N LEU A 323 8.23 -27.57 24.46
CA LEU A 323 7.81 -28.84 25.06
C LEU A 323 8.99 -29.79 25.26
N SER A 324 9.87 -29.90 24.26
CA SER A 324 11.08 -30.73 24.33
C SER A 324 12.07 -30.22 25.40
N ALA A 325 12.21 -28.89 25.53
CA ALA A 325 13.05 -28.25 26.54
C ALA A 325 12.50 -28.48 27.96
N LYS A 326 11.18 -28.35 28.14
CA LYS A 326 10.50 -28.66 29.41
C LYS A 326 10.64 -30.13 29.78
N ALA A 327 10.49 -31.05 28.83
CA ALA A 327 10.69 -32.48 29.05
C ALA A 327 12.14 -32.82 29.44
N LYS A 328 13.14 -32.19 28.78
CA LYS A 328 14.56 -32.32 29.15
C LYS A 328 14.87 -31.73 30.53
N ALA A 329 14.26 -30.60 30.88
CA ALA A 329 14.40 -29.98 32.20
C ALA A 329 13.79 -30.86 33.31
N ALA A 330 12.64 -31.49 33.06
CA ALA A 330 12.00 -32.43 33.99
C ALA A 330 12.79 -33.75 34.15
N ARG A 331 13.56 -34.16 33.13
CA ARG A 331 14.44 -35.34 33.17
C ARG A 331 15.80 -35.11 33.83
N LYS A 332 16.18 -33.86 34.12
CA LYS A 332 17.42 -33.59 34.87
C LYS A 332 17.22 -34.19 36.27
N PRO A 333 18.05 -35.13 36.72
CA PRO A 333 17.83 -35.81 37.99
C PRO A 333 17.75 -34.76 39.09
N ARG A 334 16.72 -34.85 39.94
CA ARG A 334 16.72 -34.24 41.27
C ARG A 334 18.07 -34.60 41.87
N ARG A 335 19.02 -33.67 41.86
CA ARG A 335 20.27 -33.83 42.59
C ARG A 335 19.81 -34.14 44.01
N ALA A 336 20.12 -35.34 44.50
CA ALA A 336 19.81 -35.74 45.87
C ALA A 336 20.17 -34.57 46.80
N PRO A 337 19.37 -34.27 47.84
CA PRO A 337 19.71 -33.21 48.77
C PRO A 337 21.14 -33.45 49.24
N SER A 338 22.07 -32.61 48.80
CA SER A 338 23.44 -32.65 49.28
C SER A 338 23.38 -32.53 50.80
N PRO A 339 24.18 -33.28 51.57
CA PRO A 339 24.19 -33.22 53.03
C PRO A 339 24.77 -31.86 53.46
N LYS A 340 23.94 -30.81 53.44
CA LYS A 340 24.27 -29.46 53.92
C LYS A 340 23.56 -29.12 55.24
N SER A 341 22.70 -30.00 55.75
CA SER A 341 22.07 -29.79 57.07
C SER A 341 23.03 -30.08 58.24
N ALA A 342 24.13 -30.82 58.03
CA ALA A 342 25.14 -31.04 59.07
C ALA A 342 26.08 -29.84 59.26
N THR A 343 26.31 -29.02 58.21
CA THR A 343 27.21 -27.85 58.25
C THR A 343 26.59 -26.58 58.79
N ASN A 344 25.26 -26.44 58.76
CA ASN A 344 24.60 -25.27 59.37
C ASN A 344 24.52 -25.41 60.90
N LYS A 345 24.29 -26.63 61.41
CA LYS A 345 24.28 -26.89 62.85
C LYS A 345 25.63 -26.58 63.51
N THR A 346 26.73 -26.97 62.86
CA THR A 346 28.10 -26.65 63.32
C THR A 346 28.47 -25.17 63.18
N ARG A 347 27.79 -24.40 62.33
CA ARG A 347 28.05 -22.96 62.15
C ARG A 347 27.24 -22.10 63.12
N GLU A 348 26.04 -22.56 63.49
CA GLU A 348 25.23 -21.98 64.56
C GLU A 348 25.82 -22.31 65.94
N GLU A 349 26.27 -23.55 66.18
CA GLU A 349 26.99 -23.92 67.41
C GLU A 349 28.28 -23.10 67.58
N LYS A 350 29.09 -22.96 66.52
CA LYS A 350 30.30 -22.10 66.57
C LYS A 350 29.99 -20.61 66.74
N ARG A 351 28.83 -20.11 66.29
CA ARG A 351 28.39 -18.73 66.53
C ARG A 351 27.93 -18.53 67.97
N ALA A 352 27.25 -19.51 68.55
CA ALA A 352 26.85 -19.49 69.95
C ALA A 352 28.06 -19.57 70.88
N GLU A 353 29.05 -20.41 70.58
CA GLU A 353 30.30 -20.47 71.33
C GLU A 353 31.12 -19.17 71.24
N LEU A 354 31.17 -18.54 70.06
CA LEU A 354 31.87 -17.27 69.90
C LEU A 354 31.16 -16.12 70.65
N ALA A 355 29.83 -16.13 70.69
CA ALA A 355 29.06 -15.15 71.45
C ALA A 355 29.26 -15.32 72.96
N ALA A 356 29.23 -16.56 73.46
CA ALA A 356 29.47 -16.85 74.88
C ALA A 356 30.93 -16.56 75.30
N PHE A 357 31.90 -16.76 74.40
CA PHE A 357 33.29 -16.36 74.63
C PHE A 357 33.42 -14.85 74.72
N MET A 358 32.80 -14.10 73.79
CA MET A 358 32.84 -12.64 73.81
C MET A 358 32.21 -12.05 75.06
N GLU A 359 31.08 -12.60 75.52
CA GLU A 359 30.40 -12.16 76.74
C GLU A 359 31.28 -12.36 77.98
N ARG A 360 31.92 -13.53 78.13
CA ARG A 360 32.88 -13.77 79.24
C ARG A 360 34.10 -12.85 79.20
N THR A 361 34.69 -12.63 78.03
CA THR A 361 35.82 -11.68 77.93
C THR A 361 35.40 -10.25 78.23
N MET A 362 34.14 -9.88 77.96
CA MET A 362 33.66 -8.53 78.24
C MET A 362 33.38 -8.34 79.73
N ASP A 363 32.87 -9.37 80.41
CA ASP A 363 32.73 -9.39 81.87
C ASP A 363 34.09 -9.37 82.58
N ASP A 364 35.07 -10.17 82.14
CA ASP A 364 36.43 -10.16 82.69
C ASP A 364 37.12 -8.78 82.52
N ILE A 365 36.88 -8.09 81.41
CA ILE A 365 37.41 -6.73 81.16
C ILE A 365 36.72 -5.69 82.07
N LEU A 366 35.42 -5.83 82.32
CA LEU A 366 34.67 -4.92 83.20
C LEU A 366 35.03 -5.14 84.68
N GLU A 367 35.38 -6.37 85.06
CA GLU A 367 35.78 -6.71 86.41
C GLU A 367 37.24 -6.32 86.70
N SER A 368 38.12 -6.25 85.68
CA SER A 368 39.48 -5.71 85.81
C SER A 368 39.57 -4.17 85.86
N GLN A 369 38.46 -3.47 85.65
CA GLN A 369 38.36 -1.99 85.67
C GLN A 369 37.71 -1.46 86.96
N ARG A 370 37.28 -2.35 87.87
CA ARG A 370 36.90 -2.03 89.26
C ARG A 370 38.08 -2.29 90.19
#